data_AF-K2RM52-F1
#
_entry.id   AF-K2RM52-F1
#
_cell.length_a   1.000
_cell.length_b   1.000
_cell.length_c   1.000
_cell.angle_alpha   90.00
_cell.angle_beta   90.00
_cell.angle_gamma   90.00
#
_symmetry.space_group_name_H-M   'P 1'
#
loop_
_entity.id
_entity.type
_entity.pdbx_description
1 polymer ?
#
loop_
_entity_poly.entity_id
_entity_poly.type
_entity_poly.pdbx_seq_one_letter_code
_entity_poly.pdbx_strand_id
1 'polypeptide(L)'
;MGFSPVRLLPLLAATALATSDRVIYQGFNSGNTLPDWSAKNESDFLKEFSTFPKLANSPGMFNSVRLYTNIQAYTTDEPLSAFSAAIATNTSILLGIWCSGTTNITSELKALTTALDRYGSAFADLVLAISVGSEDLYRGSAIGEKDGAGIGTGPENIVRFINDTRTAIQGTLLENKPVGHVDTWTSWVNESNTAVRRPHVPATRPEEKGEKKKS
;
A
#
# COMPACT_ATOMS: atom_id res chain seq x y z
N MET A 1 -62.66 19.32 41.19
CA MET A 1 -61.55 19.75 40.32
C MET A 1 -60.27 19.18 40.92
N GLY A 2 -59.81 18.02 40.44
CA GLY A 2 -58.57 17.38 40.90
C GLY A 2 -57.56 17.40 39.76
N PHE A 3 -56.44 18.09 39.95
CA PHE A 3 -55.34 18.11 38.99
C PHE A 3 -54.50 16.82 39.14
N SER A 4 -54.44 16.00 38.09
CA SER A 4 -53.48 14.90 38.00
C SER A 4 -52.08 15.45 37.72
N PRO A 5 -51.03 15.02 38.44
CA PRO A 5 -49.66 15.40 38.13
C PRO A 5 -49.16 14.59 36.93
N VAL A 6 -48.74 15.29 35.88
CA VAL A 6 -48.01 14.69 34.75
C VAL A 6 -46.65 14.24 35.27
N ARG A 7 -46.43 12.93 35.37
CA ARG A 7 -45.09 12.35 35.62
C ARG A 7 -44.27 12.44 34.35
N LEU A 8 -43.33 13.38 34.30
CA LEU A 8 -42.24 13.36 33.32
C LEU A 8 -41.33 12.16 33.65
N LEU A 9 -41.28 11.15 32.78
CA LEU A 9 -40.23 10.13 32.82
C LEU A 9 -38.93 10.77 32.31
N PRO A 10 -37.79 10.61 33.02
CA PRO A 10 -36.50 11.04 32.49
C PRO A 10 -36.09 10.06 31.39
N LEU A 11 -35.95 10.55 30.16
CA LEU A 11 -35.34 9.80 29.07
C LEU A 11 -33.82 9.74 29.32
N LEU A 12 -33.33 8.61 29.80
CA LEU A 12 -31.91 8.36 30.01
C LEU A 12 -31.24 8.13 28.64
N ALA A 13 -30.59 9.16 28.09
CA ALA A 13 -29.80 9.02 26.87
C ALA A 13 -28.49 8.28 27.19
N ALA A 14 -28.43 6.98 26.90
CA ALA A 14 -27.18 6.23 26.94
C ALA A 14 -26.30 6.66 25.75
N THR A 15 -25.29 7.49 26.02
CA THR A 15 -24.22 7.75 25.07
C THR A 15 -23.34 6.52 24.99
N ALA A 16 -23.54 5.69 23.97
CA ALA A 16 -22.59 4.65 23.62
C ALA A 16 -21.29 5.34 23.20
N LEU A 17 -20.29 5.36 24.08
CA LEU A 17 -18.91 5.63 23.71
C LEU A 17 -18.50 4.49 22.78
N ALA A 18 -18.57 4.72 21.47
CA ALA A 18 -18.00 3.82 20.49
C ALA A 18 -16.49 3.80 20.73
N THR A 19 -16.00 2.76 21.40
CA THR A 19 -14.57 2.44 21.38
C THR A 19 -14.27 2.03 19.95
N SER A 20 -13.63 2.91 19.18
CA SER A 20 -13.06 2.51 17.90
C SER A 20 -11.98 1.49 18.19
N ASP A 21 -12.28 0.21 17.95
CA ASP A 21 -11.25 -0.83 17.97
C ASP A 21 -10.18 -0.44 16.96
N ARG A 22 -9.00 -0.07 17.48
CA ARG A 22 -7.85 0.21 16.63
C ARG A 22 -7.39 -1.11 16.03
N VAL A 23 -7.62 -1.30 14.74
CA VAL A 23 -7.03 -2.41 14.00
C VAL A 23 -5.52 -2.19 13.94
N ILE A 24 -4.76 -3.11 14.56
CA ILE A 24 -3.30 -3.09 14.55
C ILE A 24 -2.83 -4.14 13.54
N TYR A 25 -2.16 -3.70 12.48
CA TYR A 25 -1.51 -4.59 11.52
C TYR A 25 -0.07 -4.86 11.95
N GLN A 26 0.21 -6.09 12.38
CA GLN A 26 1.55 -6.57 12.71
C GLN A 26 1.96 -7.63 11.69
N GLY A 27 3.19 -7.53 11.21
CA GLY A 27 3.63 -8.32 10.07
C GLY A 27 5.12 -8.32 9.84
N PHE A 28 5.51 -9.03 8.78
CA PHE A 28 6.90 -9.20 8.36
C PHE A 28 7.09 -8.73 6.91
N ASN A 29 8.34 -8.47 6.54
CA ASN A 29 8.69 -8.23 5.15
C ASN A 29 9.01 -9.56 4.46
N SER A 30 8.57 -9.75 3.23
CA SER A 30 8.82 -10.98 2.47
C SER A 30 9.23 -10.67 1.03
N GLY A 31 10.44 -11.08 0.65
CA GLY A 31 10.92 -11.01 -0.74
C GLY A 31 10.28 -12.08 -1.63
N ASN A 32 10.58 -12.08 -2.93
CA ASN A 32 10.10 -13.09 -3.90
C ASN A 32 11.10 -14.22 -4.18
N THR A 33 12.24 -14.23 -3.48
CA THR A 33 13.27 -15.28 -3.56
C THR A 33 13.57 -15.90 -2.20
N LEU A 34 14.09 -17.12 -2.23
CA LEU A 34 14.70 -17.80 -1.10
C LEU A 34 16.15 -17.30 -0.88
N PRO A 35 16.80 -17.64 0.25
CA PRO A 35 18.18 -17.20 0.53
C PRO A 35 19.22 -17.67 -0.51
N ASP A 36 18.94 -18.75 -1.23
CA ASP A 36 19.76 -19.26 -2.34
C ASP A 36 19.43 -18.62 -3.69
N TRP A 37 18.62 -17.56 -3.67
CA TRP A 37 18.06 -16.83 -4.81
C TRP A 37 17.00 -17.55 -5.63
N SER A 38 16.72 -18.83 -5.38
CA SER A 38 15.64 -19.50 -6.10
C SER A 38 14.28 -18.80 -5.88
N ALA A 39 13.42 -18.80 -6.89
CA ALA A 39 12.12 -18.16 -6.81
C ALA A 39 11.26 -18.83 -5.74
N LYS A 40 10.68 -18.03 -4.83
CA LYS A 40 9.64 -18.53 -3.93
C LYS A 40 8.39 -18.88 -4.74
N ASN A 41 7.83 -20.06 -4.48
CA ASN A 41 6.53 -20.46 -5.00
C ASN A 41 5.43 -20.29 -3.93
N GLU A 42 4.19 -20.60 -4.29
CA GLU A 42 3.04 -20.45 -3.39
C GLU A 42 3.20 -21.25 -2.08
N SER A 43 3.77 -22.46 -2.12
CA SER A 43 3.94 -23.29 -0.93
C SER A 43 4.93 -22.70 0.07
N ASP A 44 5.96 -21.99 -0.42
CA ASP A 44 6.91 -21.26 0.41
C ASP A 44 6.22 -20.11 1.14
N PHE A 45 5.43 -19.31 0.40
CA PHE A 45 4.64 -18.22 1.00
C PHE A 45 3.56 -18.73 1.95
N LEU A 46 2.86 -19.81 1.60
CA LEU A 46 1.84 -20.40 2.46
C LEU A 46 2.42 -20.85 3.80
N LYS A 47 3.60 -21.47 3.77
CA LYS A 47 4.35 -21.86 4.97
C LYS A 47 4.73 -20.63 5.80
N GLU A 48 5.26 -19.59 5.16
CA GLU A 48 5.65 -18.34 5.81
C GLU A 48 4.44 -17.68 6.50
N PHE A 49 3.36 -17.44 5.76
CA PHE A 49 2.18 -16.73 6.24
C PHE A 49 1.39 -17.52 7.29
N SER A 50 1.34 -18.86 7.16
CA SER A 50 0.74 -19.73 8.18
C SER A 50 1.54 -19.80 9.48
N THR A 51 2.79 -19.33 9.49
CA THR A 51 3.65 -19.30 10.67
C THR A 51 3.50 -18.01 11.45
N PHE A 52 3.22 -16.88 10.79
CA PHE A 52 3.07 -15.57 11.44
C PHE A 52 2.12 -15.58 12.65
N PRO A 53 0.89 -16.11 12.57
CA PRO A 53 -0.03 -16.07 13.71
C PRO A 53 0.31 -17.09 14.81
N LYS A 54 1.31 -17.96 14.58
CA LYS A 54 1.71 -19.03 15.51
C LYS A 54 2.91 -18.65 16.39
N LEU A 55 3.37 -17.41 16.32
CA LEU A 55 4.48 -16.93 17.13
C LEU A 55 4.11 -16.99 18.62
N ALA A 56 4.78 -17.88 19.35
CA ALA A 56 4.58 -18.00 20.79
C ALA A 56 5.01 -16.71 21.49
N ASN A 57 4.21 -16.27 22.47
CA ASN A 57 4.46 -15.07 23.27
C ASN A 57 4.57 -13.77 22.45
N SER A 58 3.90 -13.69 21.29
CA SER A 58 3.89 -12.46 20.50
C SER A 58 3.06 -11.36 21.19
N PRO A 59 3.44 -10.07 21.06
CA PRO A 59 2.71 -8.93 21.65
C PRO A 59 1.36 -8.65 20.97
N GLY A 60 1.03 -9.39 19.92
CA GLY A 60 -0.23 -9.33 19.19
C GLY A 60 -0.27 -10.35 18.05
N MET A 61 -1.31 -10.29 17.24
CA MET A 61 -1.47 -11.18 16.10
C MET A 61 -0.64 -10.67 14.93
N PHE A 62 0.33 -11.48 14.48
CA PHE A 62 1.03 -11.23 13.23
C PHE A 62 0.30 -11.94 12.10
N ASN A 63 -0.32 -11.18 11.22
CA ASN A 63 -1.05 -11.67 10.06
C ASN A 63 -0.99 -10.69 8.89
N SER A 64 0.08 -9.89 8.82
CA SER A 64 0.31 -8.96 7.72
C SER A 64 1.68 -9.23 7.08
N VAL A 65 1.82 -8.87 5.81
CA VAL A 65 3.07 -8.96 5.06
C VAL A 65 3.32 -7.68 4.28
N ARG A 66 4.58 -7.22 4.25
CA ARG A 66 5.06 -6.28 3.23
C ARG A 66 5.73 -7.05 2.12
N LEU A 67 5.24 -6.88 0.90
CA LEU A 67 5.85 -7.37 -0.33
C LEU A 67 6.60 -6.23 -1.02
N TYR A 68 7.59 -6.54 -1.86
CA TYR A 68 8.43 -5.54 -2.52
C TYR A 68 8.14 -5.38 -4.02
N THR A 69 7.45 -6.34 -4.61
CA THR A 69 7.12 -6.41 -6.04
C THR A 69 5.83 -7.20 -6.22
N ASN A 70 5.12 -6.95 -7.31
CA ASN A 70 3.97 -7.72 -7.77
C ASN A 70 4.38 -8.86 -8.70
N ILE A 71 5.65 -8.92 -9.09
CA ILE A 71 6.15 -9.83 -10.11
C ILE A 71 6.72 -11.09 -9.46
N GLN A 72 6.29 -12.25 -9.97
CA GLN A 72 6.90 -13.53 -9.64
C GLN A 72 8.37 -13.54 -10.04
N ALA A 73 9.25 -13.94 -9.13
CA ALA A 73 10.68 -14.00 -9.40
C ALA A 73 10.99 -14.76 -10.70
N TYR A 74 11.91 -14.19 -11.50
CA TYR A 74 12.31 -14.71 -12.82
C TYR A 74 11.24 -14.72 -13.91
N THR A 75 10.17 -13.94 -13.73
CA THR A 75 9.20 -13.64 -14.78
C THR A 75 9.25 -12.15 -15.13
N THR A 76 8.66 -11.78 -16.27
CA THR A 76 8.57 -10.36 -16.66
C THR A 76 7.45 -9.66 -15.90
N ASP A 77 6.26 -10.26 -15.86
CA ASP A 77 5.03 -9.60 -15.43
C ASP A 77 3.96 -10.58 -14.89
N GLU A 78 4.36 -11.80 -14.52
CA GLU A 78 3.41 -12.75 -13.92
C GLU A 78 3.11 -12.36 -12.46
N PRO A 79 1.84 -12.46 -12.00
CA PRO A 79 1.47 -12.19 -10.62
C PRO A 79 2.27 -13.03 -9.63
N LEU A 80 2.77 -12.38 -8.58
CA LEU A 80 3.48 -13.02 -7.49
C LEU A 80 2.58 -14.06 -6.80
N SER A 81 3.08 -15.29 -6.67
CA SER A 81 2.35 -16.40 -6.03
C SER A 81 1.97 -16.15 -4.56
N ALA A 82 2.62 -15.18 -3.90
CA ALA A 82 2.26 -14.68 -2.57
C ALA A 82 0.79 -14.23 -2.47
N PHE A 83 0.17 -13.74 -3.56
CA PHE A 83 -1.21 -13.29 -3.51
C PHE A 83 -2.18 -14.44 -3.21
N SER A 84 -1.98 -15.61 -3.83
CA SER A 84 -2.78 -16.80 -3.55
C SER A 84 -2.58 -17.29 -2.11
N ALA A 85 -1.33 -17.32 -1.64
CA ALA A 85 -1.02 -17.69 -0.26
C ALA A 85 -1.63 -16.72 0.76
N ALA A 86 -1.66 -15.41 0.47
CA ALA A 86 -2.27 -14.41 1.33
C ALA A 86 -3.78 -14.59 1.43
N ILE A 87 -4.46 -14.90 0.31
CA ILE A 87 -5.88 -15.25 0.28
C ILE A 87 -6.15 -16.50 1.13
N ALA A 88 -5.36 -17.56 0.93
CA ALA A 88 -5.52 -18.81 1.66
C ALA A 88 -5.32 -18.67 3.19
N THR A 89 -4.55 -17.67 3.62
CA THR A 89 -4.20 -17.45 5.04
C THR A 89 -4.86 -16.23 5.67
N ASN A 90 -5.66 -15.48 4.90
CA ASN A 90 -6.21 -14.18 5.29
C ASN A 90 -5.11 -13.22 5.80
N THR A 91 -3.98 -13.16 5.08
CA THR A 91 -2.84 -12.29 5.41
C THR A 91 -3.00 -10.93 4.73
N SER A 92 -3.05 -9.86 5.51
CA SER A 92 -3.12 -8.50 4.95
C SER A 92 -1.79 -8.07 4.31
N ILE A 93 -1.84 -7.23 3.29
CA ILE A 93 -0.69 -6.93 2.42
C ILE A 93 -0.42 -5.43 2.38
N LEU A 94 0.79 -5.02 2.77
CA LEU A 94 1.40 -3.79 2.27
C LEU A 94 2.07 -4.12 0.92
N LEU A 95 1.44 -3.68 -0.16
CA LEU A 95 1.79 -4.09 -1.51
C LEU A 95 2.97 -3.25 -2.05
N GLY A 96 4.03 -3.89 -2.53
CA GLY A 96 5.19 -3.20 -3.09
C GLY A 96 5.17 -3.10 -4.61
N ILE A 97 5.63 -1.98 -5.14
CA ILE A 97 6.03 -1.80 -6.55
C ILE A 97 7.53 -1.50 -6.53
N TRP A 98 8.34 -2.30 -7.21
CA TRP A 98 9.79 -2.08 -7.28
C TRP A 98 10.12 -0.99 -8.32
N CYS A 99 10.95 -0.02 -7.93
CA CYS A 99 11.27 1.16 -8.77
C CYS A 99 12.75 1.32 -9.09
N SER A 100 13.62 0.53 -8.46
CA SER A 100 15.06 0.67 -8.60
C SER A 100 15.55 0.17 -9.96
N GLY A 101 16.37 0.98 -10.64
CA GLY A 101 17.00 0.60 -11.91
C GLY A 101 16.05 0.55 -13.11
N THR A 102 14.86 1.13 -13.02
CA THR A 102 13.89 1.21 -14.13
C THR A 102 13.46 2.63 -14.44
N THR A 103 13.03 2.84 -15.69
CA THR A 103 12.44 4.11 -16.16
C THR A 103 10.91 4.10 -16.13
N ASN A 104 10.29 2.92 -15.96
CA ASN A 104 8.84 2.72 -15.89
C ASN A 104 8.47 1.54 -14.96
N ILE A 105 7.21 1.47 -14.54
CA ILE A 105 6.67 0.40 -13.69
C ILE A 105 5.60 -0.44 -14.40
N THR A 106 5.60 -0.48 -15.74
CA THR A 106 4.52 -1.11 -16.52
C THR A 106 4.35 -2.60 -16.20
N SER A 107 5.45 -3.33 -15.99
CA SER A 107 5.39 -4.76 -15.66
C SER A 107 4.82 -5.03 -14.26
N GLU A 108 5.16 -4.16 -13.30
CA GLU A 108 4.60 -4.20 -11.93
C GLU A 108 3.08 -3.97 -11.97
N LEU A 109 2.64 -2.95 -12.71
CA LEU A 109 1.22 -2.63 -12.86
C LEU A 109 0.45 -3.71 -13.61
N LYS A 110 1.06 -4.31 -14.65
CA LYS A 110 0.44 -5.44 -15.37
C LYS A 110 0.27 -6.67 -14.47
N ALA A 111 1.28 -7.02 -13.67
CA ALA A 111 1.19 -8.11 -12.70
C ALA A 111 0.09 -7.83 -11.66
N LEU A 112 0.00 -6.59 -11.17
CA LEU A 112 -1.05 -6.15 -10.25
C LEU A 112 -2.46 -6.26 -10.86
N THR A 113 -2.67 -5.71 -12.06
CA THR A 113 -3.98 -5.78 -12.74
C THR A 113 -4.37 -7.22 -13.03
N THR A 114 -3.42 -8.05 -13.46
CA THR A 114 -3.66 -9.49 -13.70
C THR A 114 -4.06 -10.21 -12.41
N ALA A 115 -3.46 -9.85 -11.25
CA ALA A 115 -3.86 -10.39 -9.95
C ALA A 115 -5.26 -9.95 -9.55
N LEU A 116 -5.62 -8.67 -9.77
CA LEU A 116 -6.97 -8.16 -9.52
C LEU A 116 -8.02 -8.85 -10.38
N ASP A 117 -7.75 -9.04 -11.66
CA ASP A 117 -8.65 -9.74 -12.58
C ASP A 117 -8.84 -11.21 -12.17
N ARG A 118 -7.78 -11.85 -11.68
CA ARG A 118 -7.79 -13.26 -11.27
C ARG A 118 -8.52 -13.49 -9.94
N TYR A 119 -8.30 -12.64 -8.96
CA TYR A 119 -8.72 -12.89 -7.57
C TYR A 119 -9.80 -11.93 -7.05
N GLY A 120 -10.06 -10.83 -7.75
CA GLY A 120 -11.12 -9.87 -7.41
C GLY A 120 -11.02 -9.34 -5.97
N SER A 121 -12.17 -9.28 -5.30
CA SER A 121 -12.26 -8.76 -3.93
C SER A 121 -11.46 -9.59 -2.92
N ALA A 122 -11.31 -10.90 -3.12
CA ALA A 122 -10.54 -11.74 -2.21
C ALA A 122 -9.08 -11.27 -2.06
N PHE A 123 -8.51 -10.72 -3.15
CA PHE A 123 -7.20 -10.07 -3.10
C PHE A 123 -7.30 -8.61 -2.66
N ALA A 124 -8.22 -7.83 -3.23
CA ALA A 124 -8.30 -6.39 -2.98
C ALA A 124 -8.60 -6.04 -1.51
N ASP A 125 -9.36 -6.88 -0.81
CA ASP A 125 -9.71 -6.69 0.59
C ASP A 125 -8.49 -6.88 1.51
N LEU A 126 -7.51 -7.68 1.09
CA LEU A 126 -6.26 -7.90 1.84
C LEU A 126 -5.26 -6.76 1.67
N VAL A 127 -5.32 -6.00 0.58
CA VAL A 127 -4.38 -4.88 0.34
C VAL A 127 -4.68 -3.72 1.28
N LEU A 128 -3.72 -3.35 2.12
CA LEU A 128 -3.83 -2.24 3.08
C LEU A 128 -3.45 -0.91 2.46
N ALA A 129 -2.35 -0.90 1.70
CA ALA A 129 -1.80 0.25 1.00
C ALA A 129 -0.80 -0.23 -0.06
N ILE A 130 -0.39 0.67 -0.94
CA ILE A 130 0.60 0.42 -2.00
C ILE A 130 1.82 1.31 -1.75
N SER A 131 2.97 0.67 -1.51
CA SER A 131 4.28 1.31 -1.46
C SER A 131 4.94 1.26 -2.84
N VAL A 132 5.14 2.43 -3.45
CA VAL A 132 5.81 2.63 -4.71
C VAL A 132 7.27 2.93 -4.44
N GLY A 133 8.16 1.96 -4.63
CA GLY A 133 9.57 2.05 -4.32
C GLY A 133 9.94 1.65 -2.88
N SER A 134 11.23 1.39 -2.67
CA SER A 134 11.81 1.05 -1.38
C SER A 134 13.23 1.60 -1.28
N GLU A 135 13.38 2.68 -0.52
CA GLU A 135 14.66 3.36 -0.29
C GLU A 135 15.32 3.93 -1.56
N ASP A 136 14.53 4.16 -2.61
CA ASP A 136 15.06 4.62 -3.89
C ASP A 136 15.76 5.98 -3.79
N LEU A 137 15.27 6.89 -2.95
CA LEU A 137 15.88 8.21 -2.76
C LEU A 137 17.17 8.10 -1.96
N TYR A 138 17.20 7.20 -0.97
CA TYR A 138 18.42 6.89 -0.22
C TYR A 138 19.49 6.29 -1.14
N ARG A 139 19.14 5.25 -1.90
CA ARG A 139 20.05 4.55 -2.82
C ARG A 139 20.55 5.48 -3.92
N GLY A 140 19.72 6.41 -4.39
CA GLY A 140 20.07 7.44 -5.37
C GLY A 140 20.80 8.66 -4.78
N SER A 141 21.06 8.70 -3.47
CA SER A 141 21.77 9.81 -2.82
C SER A 141 23.29 9.59 -2.80
N ALA A 142 24.05 10.67 -2.58
CA ALA A 142 25.50 10.58 -2.37
C ALA A 142 25.90 9.68 -1.17
N ILE A 143 25.02 9.58 -0.16
CA ILE A 143 25.24 8.67 0.99
C ILE A 143 25.03 7.22 0.53
N GLY A 144 23.94 6.93 -0.18
CA GLY A 144 23.66 5.60 -0.71
C GLY A 144 24.74 5.10 -1.67
N GLU A 145 25.26 5.98 -2.52
CA GLU A 145 26.40 5.67 -3.40
C GLU A 145 27.65 5.31 -2.59
N LYS A 146 27.99 6.14 -1.59
CA LYS A 146 29.13 5.88 -0.69
C LYS A 146 28.99 4.56 0.07
N ASP A 147 27.78 4.22 0.49
CA ASP A 147 27.49 3.03 1.29
C ASP A 147 27.29 1.77 0.42
N GLY A 148 27.40 1.87 -0.91
CA GLY A 148 27.17 0.75 -1.81
C GLY A 148 25.74 0.22 -1.73
N ALA A 149 24.77 1.11 -1.49
CA ALA A 149 23.37 0.77 -1.23
C ALA A 149 22.64 0.19 -2.45
N GLY A 150 23.32 -0.02 -3.57
CA GLY A 150 22.70 -0.49 -4.82
C GLY A 150 21.99 0.62 -5.57
N ILE A 151 21.16 0.23 -6.53
CA ILE A 151 20.56 1.18 -7.48
C ILE A 151 19.34 1.83 -6.83
N GLY A 152 19.23 3.15 -6.96
CA GLY A 152 18.06 3.93 -6.57
C GLY A 152 17.45 4.69 -7.73
N THR A 153 16.51 5.59 -7.42
CA THR A 153 15.94 6.51 -8.40
C THR A 153 15.63 7.87 -7.76
N GLY A 154 15.51 8.91 -8.59
CA GLY A 154 15.30 10.27 -8.11
C GLY A 154 13.85 10.57 -7.71
N PRO A 155 13.61 11.67 -6.97
CA PRO A 155 12.29 12.06 -6.49
C PRO A 155 11.28 12.29 -7.62
N GLU A 156 11.69 12.80 -8.78
CA GLU A 156 10.80 12.99 -9.93
C GLU A 156 10.25 11.65 -10.48
N ASN A 157 11.10 10.61 -10.53
CA ASN A 157 10.67 9.28 -10.97
C ASN A 157 9.70 8.67 -9.96
N ILE A 158 9.96 8.81 -8.65
CA ILE A 158 9.04 8.32 -7.61
C ILE A 158 7.68 9.03 -7.69
N VAL A 159 7.66 10.36 -7.86
CA VAL A 159 6.39 11.10 -8.03
C VAL A 159 5.65 10.62 -9.28
N ARG A 160 6.36 10.42 -10.40
CA ARG A 160 5.76 9.87 -11.63
C ARG A 160 5.16 8.49 -11.39
N PHE A 161 5.92 7.56 -10.81
CA PHE A 161 5.47 6.19 -10.55
C PHE A 161 4.30 6.12 -9.58
N ILE A 162 4.25 7.02 -8.59
CA ILE A 162 3.08 7.17 -7.70
C ILE A 162 1.84 7.58 -8.51
N ASN A 163 1.97 8.53 -9.44
CA ASN A 163 0.86 8.96 -10.29
C ASN A 163 0.45 7.89 -11.31
N ASP A 164 1.41 7.19 -11.91
CA ASP A 164 1.16 6.05 -12.80
C ASP A 164 0.39 4.96 -12.06
N THR A 165 0.78 4.64 -10.82
CA THR A 165 0.07 3.69 -9.97
C THR A 165 -1.36 4.12 -9.68
N ARG A 166 -1.57 5.38 -9.25
CA ARG A 166 -2.92 5.92 -9.00
C ARG A 166 -3.81 5.89 -10.25
N THR A 167 -3.23 6.20 -11.41
CA THR A 167 -3.93 6.16 -12.69
C THR A 167 -4.33 4.73 -13.05
N ALA A 168 -3.42 3.76 -12.86
CA ALA A 168 -3.67 2.36 -13.19
C ALA A 168 -4.73 1.70 -12.30
N ILE A 169 -4.85 2.12 -11.04
CA ILE A 169 -5.85 1.58 -10.11
C ILE A 169 -7.19 2.34 -10.13
N GLN A 170 -7.30 3.44 -10.89
CA GLN A 170 -8.54 4.21 -10.98
C GLN A 170 -9.67 3.35 -11.57
N GLY A 171 -10.86 3.38 -10.95
CA GLY A 171 -12.00 2.55 -11.34
C GLY A 171 -11.87 1.07 -10.98
N THR A 172 -10.80 0.67 -10.30
CA THR A 172 -10.60 -0.71 -9.82
C THR A 172 -10.97 -0.86 -8.36
N LEU A 173 -10.96 -2.10 -7.85
CA LEU A 173 -11.17 -2.40 -6.43
C LEU A 173 -10.08 -1.80 -5.51
N LEU A 174 -8.97 -1.30 -6.05
CA LEU A 174 -7.90 -0.64 -5.29
C LEU A 174 -7.93 0.88 -5.35
N GLU A 175 -8.88 1.52 -6.06
CA GLU A 175 -8.88 2.97 -6.31
C GLU A 175 -8.72 3.83 -5.03
N ASN A 176 -9.29 3.36 -3.92
CA ASN A 176 -9.28 4.08 -2.65
C ASN A 176 -8.14 3.67 -1.70
N LYS A 177 -7.23 2.77 -2.11
CA LYS A 177 -6.11 2.36 -1.26
C LYS A 177 -5.07 3.49 -1.20
N PRO A 178 -4.48 3.76 -0.01
CA PRO A 178 -3.38 4.71 0.09
C PRO A 178 -2.20 4.29 -0.80
N VAL A 179 -1.64 5.26 -1.53
CA VAL A 179 -0.45 5.07 -2.38
C VAL A 179 0.62 6.08 -1.96
N GLY A 180 1.82 5.58 -1.64
CA GLY A 180 2.95 6.41 -1.20
C GLY A 180 4.29 5.72 -1.40
N HIS A 181 5.36 6.32 -0.88
CA HIS A 181 6.72 5.79 -0.97
C HIS A 181 7.19 5.31 0.42
N VAL A 182 8.13 4.36 0.45
CA VAL A 182 8.80 3.91 1.67
C VAL A 182 10.29 4.17 1.51
N ASP A 183 10.86 4.94 2.43
CA ASP A 183 12.27 5.31 2.41
C ASP A 183 12.80 5.47 3.85
N THR A 184 14.12 5.60 3.95
CA THR A 184 14.85 5.89 5.18
C THR A 184 14.47 7.24 5.77
N TRP A 185 14.66 7.40 7.08
CA TRP A 185 14.39 8.66 7.77
C TRP A 185 15.16 9.85 7.15
N THR A 186 16.41 9.64 6.73
CA THR A 186 17.27 10.67 6.14
C THR A 186 16.72 11.16 4.80
N SER A 187 16.16 10.27 3.99
CA SER A 187 15.47 10.65 2.75
C SER A 187 14.26 11.55 2.99
N TRP A 188 13.52 11.34 4.09
CA TRP A 188 12.34 12.15 4.41
C TRP A 188 12.68 13.55 4.89
N VAL A 189 13.83 13.75 5.56
CA VAL A 189 14.27 15.09 5.95
C VAL A 189 15.15 15.80 4.91
N ASN A 190 15.57 15.09 3.87
CA ASN A 190 16.28 15.71 2.75
C ASN A 190 15.37 16.66 1.96
N GLU A 191 15.78 17.92 1.81
CA GLU A 191 15.01 18.96 1.13
C GLU A 191 14.89 18.73 -0.38
N SER A 192 15.85 18.04 -0.99
CA SER A 192 15.78 17.63 -2.39
C SER A 192 14.61 16.68 -2.67
N ASN A 193 14.05 16.04 -1.63
CA ASN A 193 12.94 15.08 -1.73
C ASN A 193 11.57 15.70 -1.38
N THR A 194 11.48 17.03 -1.25
CA THR A 194 10.22 17.72 -0.88
C THR A 194 9.03 17.37 -1.78
N ALA A 195 9.26 17.08 -3.06
CA ALA A 195 8.21 16.69 -4.00
C ALA A 195 7.48 15.39 -3.60
N VAL A 196 8.18 14.43 -2.97
CA VAL A 196 7.62 13.14 -2.55
C VAL A 196 6.78 13.27 -1.28
N ARG A 197 7.09 14.27 -0.42
CA ARG A 197 6.39 14.52 0.85
C ARG A 197 5.09 15.29 0.71
N ARG A 198 4.93 16.07 -0.34
CA ARG A 198 3.76 16.95 -0.48
C ARG A 198 2.53 16.11 -0.79
N PRO A 199 1.39 16.36 -0.12
CA PRO A 199 0.13 15.77 -0.55
C PRO A 199 -0.09 16.13 -2.02
N HIS A 200 -0.42 15.13 -2.83
CA HIS A 200 -0.83 15.40 -4.20
C HIS A 200 -2.12 16.24 -4.14
N VAL A 201 -2.02 17.51 -4.51
CA VAL A 201 -3.20 18.34 -4.81
C VAL A 201 -3.67 17.87 -6.19
N PRO A 202 -4.86 17.27 -6.32
CA PRO A 202 -5.38 16.91 -7.63
C PRO A 202 -5.37 18.16 -8.52
N ALA A 203 -4.89 18.03 -9.76
CA ALA A 203 -4.98 19.12 -10.71
C ALA A 203 -6.45 19.55 -10.80
N THR A 204 -6.76 20.77 -10.38
CA THR A 204 -8.08 21.36 -10.56
C THR A 204 -8.42 21.31 -12.03
N ARG A 205 -9.60 20.76 -12.35
CA ARG A 205 -10.20 20.75 -13.70
C ARG A 205 -9.99 22.14 -14.35
N PRO A 206 -9.58 22.22 -15.63
CA PRO A 206 -9.43 23.52 -16.29
C PRO A 206 -10.72 24.33 -16.16
N GLU A 207 -10.61 25.57 -15.71
CA GLU A 207 -11.75 26.49 -15.68
C GLU A 207 -12.36 26.59 -17.10
N GLU A 208 -13.64 26.29 -17.20
CA GLU A 208 -14.44 26.60 -18.37
C GLU A 208 -14.35 28.11 -18.60
N LYS A 209 -13.62 28.52 -19.64
CA LYS A 209 -13.57 29.92 -20.06
C LYS A 209 -14.98 30.30 -20.51
N GLY A 210 -15.71 30.98 -19.63
CA GLY A 210 -17.03 31.52 -19.93
C GLY A 210 -16.98 32.39 -21.19
N GLU A 211 -17.78 31.99 -22.18
CA GLU A 211 -18.09 32.81 -23.35
C GLU A 211 -18.67 34.15 -22.89
N LYS A 212 -17.93 35.23 -23.15
CA LYS A 212 -18.49 36.58 -23.10
C LYS A 212 -19.45 36.73 -24.28
N LYS A 213 -20.76 36.57 -24.04
CA LYS A 213 -21.79 37.14 -24.90
C LYS A 213 -21.59 38.65 -24.97
N LYS A 214 -21.19 39.15 -26.14
CA LYS A 214 -21.29 40.58 -26.48
C LYS A 214 -22.77 40.89 -26.69
N SER A 215 -23.31 41.74 -25.82
CA SER A 215 -24.47 42.61 -26.10
C SER A 215 -23.97 43.94 -26.64
#